data_AF-A0A183DM15-F1
#
_entry.id   AF-A0A183DM15-F1
#
_cell.length_a   1.000
_cell.length_b   1.000
_cell.length_c   1.000
_cell.angle_alpha   90.00
_cell.angle_beta   90.00
_cell.angle_gamma   90.00
#
_symmetry.space_group_name_H-M   'P 1'
#
loop_
_entity.id
_entity.type
_entity.pdbx_description
1 polymer ?
#
loop_
_entity_poly.entity_id
_entity_poly.type
_entity_poly.pdbx_seq_one_letter_code
_entity_poly.pdbx_strand_id
1 'polypeptide(L)' 'MYGGIIFQVFVANPNKSKAVSDILLRNKEKLVDFLTNFHTDRTEDEQFNDEKAYLIKQIQDMKS' A
#
# COMPACT_ATOMS: atom_id res chain seq x y z
N MET A 1 -8.39 -11.13 -10.19
CA MET A 1 -7.07 -11.12 -9.51
C MET A 1 -6.18 -10.01 -10.07
N TYR A 2 -6.62 -8.75 -10.07
CA TYR A 2 -5.87 -7.61 -10.63
C TYR A 2 -5.74 -6.41 -9.67
N GLY A 3 -6.37 -6.47 -8.48
CA GLY A 3 -6.41 -5.35 -7.55
C GLY A 3 -5.05 -5.01 -6.93
N GLY A 4 -4.17 -5.99 -6.71
CA GLY A 4 -2.85 -5.77 -6.08
C GLY A 4 -1.88 -4.97 -6.96
N ILE A 5 -1.87 -5.23 -8.27
CA ILE A 5 -0.93 -4.60 -9.22
C ILE A 5 -1.23 -3.11 -9.37
N ILE A 6 -2.52 -2.74 -9.42
CA ILE A 6 -2.95 -1.34 -9.49
C ILE A 6 -2.46 -0.60 -8.24
N PHE A 7 -2.61 -1.18 -7.05
CA PHE A 7 -2.20 -0.55 -5.80
C PHE A 7 -0.68 -0.37 -5.70
N GLN A 8 0.11 -1.34 -6.17
CA GLN A 8 1.57 -1.19 -6.30
C GLN A 8 1.95 -0.02 -7.21
N VAL A 9 1.31 0.16 -8.36
CA VAL A 9 1.60 1.29 -9.25
C VAL A 9 1.30 2.63 -8.57
N PHE A 10 0.23 2.71 -7.77
CA PHE A 10 -0.13 3.94 -7.07
C PHE A 10 0.74 4.25 -5.86
N VAL A 11 1.26 3.26 -5.13
CA VAL A 11 2.10 3.46 -3.92
C VAL A 11 3.59 3.41 -4.21
N ALA A 12 4.06 2.61 -5.17
CA ALA A 12 5.49 2.47 -5.49
C ALA A 12 6.00 3.46 -6.55
N ASN A 13 5.15 4.18 -7.28
CA ASN A 13 5.61 5.17 -8.26
C ASN A 13 6.24 6.41 -7.57
N PRO A 14 7.55 6.70 -7.72
CA PRO A 14 8.18 7.87 -7.08
C PRO A 14 7.74 9.22 -7.68
N ASN A 15 7.18 9.22 -8.90
CA ASN A 15 6.70 10.42 -9.60
C ASN A 15 5.18 10.64 -9.39
N LYS A 16 4.71 10.58 -8.13
CA LYS A 16 3.29 10.84 -7.86
C LYS A 16 2.96 12.32 -8.07
N SER A 17 1.79 12.60 -8.64
CA SER A 17 1.28 13.98 -8.65
C SER A 17 0.95 14.42 -7.22
N LYS A 18 1.05 15.74 -6.96
CA LYS A 18 0.74 16.32 -5.65
C LYS A 18 -0.66 15.93 -5.15
N ALA A 19 -1.66 15.93 -6.04
CA ALA A 19 -3.02 15.53 -5.72
C ALA A 19 -3.12 14.06 -5.26
N VAL A 20 -2.38 13.14 -5.90
CA VAL A 20 -2.36 11.73 -5.48
C VAL A 20 -1.66 11.58 -4.13
N SER A 21 -0.54 12.28 -3.92
CA SER A 21 0.17 12.27 -2.64
C SER A 21 -0.72 12.79 -1.50
N ASP A 22 -1.43 13.90 -1.71
CA ASP A 22 -2.34 14.48 -0.72
C ASP A 22 -3.51 13.54 -0.37
N ILE A 23 -4.07 12.84 -1.37
CA ILE A 23 -5.14 11.85 -1.14
C ILE A 23 -4.59 10.66 -0.34
N LEU A 24 -3.41 10.15 -0.67
CA LEU A 24 -2.78 9.05 0.04
C LEU A 24 -2.45 9.44 1.49
N LEU A 25 -1.91 10.64 1.72
CA LEU A 25 -1.63 11.18 3.06
C LEU A 25 -2.91 11.32 3.90
N ARG A 26 -4.00 11.85 3.32
CA ARG A 26 -5.29 11.98 4.02
C ARG A 26 -5.93 10.66 4.39
N ASN A 27 -5.64 9.60 3.63
CA ASN A 27 -6.20 8.25 3.85
C ASN A 27 -5.18 7.29 4.45
N LYS A 28 -4.01 7.78 4.89
CA LYS A 28 -2.87 6.97 5.34
C LYS A 28 -3.26 5.90 6.36
N GLU A 29 -3.94 6.28 7.43
CA GLU A 29 -4.39 5.35 8.48
C GLU A 29 -5.34 4.27 7.93
N LYS A 30 -6.36 4.68 7.16
CA LYS A 30 -7.31 3.75 6.54
C LYS A 30 -6.66 2.78 5.57
N LEU A 31 -5.64 3.23 4.84
CA LEU A 31 -4.88 2.38 3.91
C LEU A 31 -4.01 1.36 4.66
N VAL A 32 -3.37 1.77 5.76
CA VAL A 32 -2.60 0.86 6.63
C VAL A 32 -3.53 -0.19 7.25
N ASP A 33 -4.69 0.22 7.78
CA ASP A 33 -5.67 -0.71 8.37
C ASP A 33 -6.24 -1.67 7.33
N PHE A 34 -6.60 -1.15 6.15
CA PHE A 34 -7.08 -1.97 5.04
C PHE A 34 -6.04 -3.01 4.64
N LEU A 35 -4.80 -2.57 4.39
CA LEU A 35 -3.72 -3.47 4.00
C LEU A 35 -3.43 -4.48 5.09
N THR A 36 -3.36 -4.10 6.36
CA THR A 36 -3.10 -5.05 7.46
C THR A 36 -4.09 -6.22 7.43
N ASN A 37 -5.37 -5.94 7.20
CA ASN A 37 -6.44 -6.96 7.14
C ASN A 37 -6.65 -7.59 5.75
N PHE A 38 -5.91 -7.17 4.72
CA PHE A 38 -6.08 -7.65 3.35
C PHE A 38 -5.47 -9.05 3.16
N HIS A 39 -6.28 -10.03 2.78
CA HIS A 39 -5.85 -11.41 2.47
C HIS A 39 -4.94 -12.05 3.54
N THR A 40 -5.29 -11.90 4.82
CA THR A 40 -4.56 -12.51 5.95
C THR A 40 -4.62 -14.04 5.97
N ASP A 41 -5.51 -14.62 5.17
CA ASP A 41 -5.69 -16.05 4.93
C ASP A 41 -4.66 -16.64 3.93
N ARG A 42 -3.90 -15.81 3.21
CA ARG A 42 -2.80 -16.25 2.32
C ARG A 42 -1.47 -16.38 3.08
N THR A 43 -1.39 -17.33 4.01
CA THR A 43 -0.16 -17.54 4.80
C THR A 43 0.95 -18.26 4.05
N GLU A 44 0.64 -18.95 2.94
CA GLU A 44 1.60 -19.72 2.13
C GLU A 44 2.28 -18.88 1.03
N ASP A 45 1.77 -17.68 0.77
CA ASP A 45 2.25 -16.77 -0.28
C ASP A 45 3.23 -15.75 0.33
N GLU A 46 4.44 -16.20 0.64
CA GLU A 46 5.48 -15.40 1.31
C GLU A 46 5.81 -14.12 0.53
N GLN A 47 5.91 -14.20 -0.80
CA GLN A 47 6.13 -13.04 -1.67
C GLN A 47 5.03 -11.99 -1.51
N PHE A 48 3.76 -12.42 -1.51
CA PHE A 48 2.64 -11.50 -1.31
C PHE A 48 2.71 -10.82 0.06
N ASN A 49 3.05 -11.57 1.12
CA ASN A 49 3.16 -11.02 2.47
C ASN A 49 4.31 -10.02 2.60
N ASP A 50 5.45 -10.26 1.97
CA ASP A 50 6.59 -9.34 1.93
C ASP A 50 6.25 -8.06 1.16
N GLU A 51 5.64 -8.18 -0.02
CA GLU A 51 5.20 -7.03 -0.82
C GLU A 51 4.18 -6.18 -0.07
N LYS A 52 3.25 -6.83 0.63
CA LYS A 52 2.24 -6.20 1.48
C LYS A 52 2.89 -5.45 2.65
N ALA A 53 3.82 -6.08 3.37
CA ALA A 53 4.55 -5.45 4.47
C ALA A 53 5.38 -4.24 3.99
N TYR A 54 6.03 -4.37 2.83
CA TYR A 54 6.76 -3.28 2.19
C TYR A 54 5.86 -2.09 1.85
N LEU A 55 4.67 -2.34 1.28
CA LEU A 55 3.69 -1.29 0.96
C LEU A 55 3.19 -0.56 2.21
N ILE A 56 2.88 -1.29 3.28
CA ILE A 56 2.47 -0.70 4.57
C ILE A 56 3.57 0.23 5.09
N LYS A 57 4.82 -0.23 5.10
CA LYS A 57 5.97 0.56 5.55
C LYS A 57 6.12 1.84 4.71
N GLN A 58 6.02 1.75 3.39
CA GLN A 58 6.12 2.90 2.50
C GLN A 58 5.02 3.94 2.79
N ILE A 59 3.78 3.51 3.01
CA ILE A 59 2.67 4.40 3.38
C ILE A 59 2.91 5.04 4.75
N GLN A 60 3.41 4.28 5.72
CA GLN A 60 3.78 4.79 7.05
C GLN A 60 4.92 5.81 7.00
N ASP A 61 5.89 5.62 6.12
CA ASP A 61 7.04 6.51 5.94
C ASP A 61 6.74 7.73 5.06
N MET A 62 5.57 7.81 4.41
CA MET A 62 5.12 9.04 3.74
C MET A 62 5.03 10.19 4.75
N LYS A 63 5.92 11.17 4.58
CA LYS A 63 5.95 12.45 5.31
C LYS A 63 5.32 13.55 4.46
N SER A 64 4.68 14.51 5.13
CA SER A 64 4.24 15.77 4.52
C SER A 64 5.42 16.64 4.11
#